data_AF-A0A7M7KR75-F1
#
_entry.id   AF-A0A7M7KR75-F1
#
_cell.length_a   1.000
_cell.length_b   1.000
_cell.length_c   1.000
_cell.angle_alpha   90.00
_cell.angle_beta   90.00
_cell.angle_gamma   90.00
#
_symmetry.space_group_name_H-M   'P 1'
#
loop_
_entity.id
_entity.type
_entity.pdbx_description
1 polymer ?
#
loop_
_entity_poly.entity_id
_entity_poly.type
_entity_poly.pdbx_seq_one_letter_code
_entity_poly.pdbx_strand_id
1 'polypeptide(L)'
;MADPQVASTSPQGNHPNVIRLGPFMPTKKHSDHERWVHVYPIYLNKNKTVAEGRRVPKEIAVVDPIAREIVMALQEKGFDLFVEGYKVHPREVDKENALMRSRVRVHFKNDDGKPINPQYPTKRALFRMLCESIAAIEYRQDPEMFKQHQRALQAQVAPQVLQQQRFLERLEKSQTQTPGNSGSQSTTITNKKKNKRGRK
;
A
#
# COMPACT_ATOMS: atom_id res chain seq x y z
N MET A 1 20.52 -40.68 -33.69
CA MET A 1 19.35 -39.80 -33.50
C MET A 1 18.95 -39.86 -32.03
N ALA A 2 19.32 -38.84 -31.27
CA ALA A 2 18.78 -38.56 -29.94
C ALA A 2 19.01 -37.06 -29.69
N ASP A 3 17.93 -36.29 -29.61
CA ASP A 3 17.92 -34.84 -29.40
C ASP A 3 18.40 -34.46 -27.99
N PRO A 4 19.17 -33.37 -27.82
CA PRO A 4 19.44 -32.81 -26.51
C PRO A 4 18.30 -31.87 -26.07
N GLN A 5 17.73 -32.14 -24.88
CA GLN A 5 16.76 -31.25 -24.25
C GLN A 5 17.41 -29.91 -23.87
N VAL A 6 16.82 -28.81 -24.35
CA VAL A 6 17.15 -27.43 -23.97
C VAL A 6 16.55 -27.16 -22.58
N ALA A 7 17.39 -27.05 -21.56
CA ALA A 7 17.00 -26.56 -20.25
C ALA A 7 16.81 -25.03 -20.30
N SER A 8 15.57 -24.58 -20.15
CA SER A 8 15.23 -23.17 -19.98
C SER A 8 15.51 -22.72 -18.54
N THR A 9 16.73 -22.31 -18.24
CA THR A 9 17.08 -21.66 -16.97
C THR A 9 16.72 -20.17 -17.04
N SER A 10 15.59 -19.80 -16.45
CA SER A 10 15.32 -18.39 -16.12
C SER A 10 16.16 -17.98 -14.91
N PRO A 11 16.91 -16.86 -14.94
CA PRO A 11 17.67 -16.41 -13.77
C PRO A 11 16.71 -15.77 -12.76
N GLN A 12 16.41 -16.49 -11.68
CA GLN A 12 15.73 -15.90 -10.53
C GLN A 12 16.70 -14.97 -9.80
N GLY A 13 16.51 -13.65 -9.99
CA GLY A 13 17.14 -12.62 -9.18
C GLY A 13 16.77 -12.80 -7.71
N ASN A 14 17.76 -13.17 -6.91
CA ASN A 14 17.65 -13.40 -5.48
C ASN A 14 17.67 -12.04 -4.76
N HIS A 15 16.50 -11.39 -4.62
CA HIS A 15 16.35 -10.26 -3.70
C HIS A 15 16.09 -10.82 -2.29
N PRO A 16 17.03 -10.68 -1.33
CA PRO A 16 16.80 -11.17 0.02
C PRO A 16 15.68 -10.33 0.65
N ASN A 17 14.66 -10.98 1.19
CA ASN A 17 13.51 -10.41 1.94
C ASN A 17 12.22 -10.03 1.19
N VAL A 18 11.97 -10.51 -0.03
CA VAL A 18 10.59 -10.46 -0.58
C VAL A 18 9.88 -11.77 -0.30
N ILE A 19 9.00 -11.79 0.72
CA ILE A 19 8.11 -12.92 0.99
C ILE A 19 7.15 -13.05 -0.19
N ARG A 20 7.40 -14.03 -1.07
CA ARG A 20 6.53 -14.37 -2.19
C ARG A 20 5.38 -15.24 -1.67
N LEU A 21 4.18 -14.68 -1.61
CA LEU A 21 2.99 -15.40 -1.18
C LEU A 21 2.30 -16.03 -2.38
N GLY A 22 1.94 -17.31 -2.26
CA GLY A 22 1.06 -17.98 -3.21
C GLY A 22 -0.42 -17.63 -3.00
N PRO A 23 -1.33 -18.17 -3.83
CA PRO A 23 -2.76 -18.09 -3.57
C PRO A 23 -3.10 -18.78 -2.23
N PHE A 24 -4.21 -18.35 -1.63
CA PHE A 24 -4.78 -19.04 -0.47
C PHE A 24 -5.23 -20.45 -0.89
N MET A 25 -4.85 -21.46 -0.11
CA MET A 25 -5.35 -22.82 -0.27
C MET A 25 -5.83 -23.35 1.10
N PRO A 26 -6.96 -24.07 1.17
CA PRO A 26 -7.48 -24.61 2.43
C PRO A 26 -6.50 -25.55 3.15
N THR A 27 -5.62 -26.21 2.39
CA THR A 27 -4.60 -27.15 2.87
C THR A 27 -3.42 -26.47 3.58
N LYS A 28 -3.25 -25.16 3.41
CA LYS A 28 -2.18 -24.42 4.09
C LYS A 28 -2.43 -24.32 5.59
N LYS A 29 -1.37 -24.50 6.36
CA LYS A 29 -1.36 -24.44 7.83
C LYS A 29 -1.43 -22.99 8.31
N HIS A 30 -1.86 -22.78 9.55
CA HIS A 30 -1.99 -21.42 10.08
C HIS A 30 -0.65 -20.70 10.26
N SER A 31 0.42 -21.47 10.43
CA SER A 31 1.81 -21.05 10.39
C SER A 31 2.24 -20.49 9.04
N ASP A 32 1.65 -20.95 7.93
CA ASP A 32 1.96 -20.45 6.59
C ASP A 32 1.53 -18.98 6.45
N HIS A 33 2.45 -18.15 5.92
CA HIS A 33 2.24 -16.71 5.79
C HIS A 33 0.96 -16.36 5.01
N GLU A 34 0.52 -17.19 4.05
CA GLU A 34 -0.71 -17.02 3.28
C GLU A 34 -1.98 -17.07 4.14
N ARG A 35 -1.95 -17.73 5.29
CA ARG A 35 -3.06 -17.85 6.24
C ARG A 35 -3.10 -16.73 7.28
N TRP A 36 -2.03 -15.94 7.38
CA TRP A 36 -1.93 -14.85 8.34
C TRP A 36 -2.99 -13.78 8.12
N VAL A 37 -3.43 -13.17 9.21
CA VAL A 37 -4.53 -12.21 9.22
C VAL A 37 -4.08 -10.90 8.59
N HIS A 38 -4.93 -10.32 7.74
CA HIS A 38 -4.71 -9.00 7.16
C HIS A 38 -5.20 -7.90 8.11
N VAL A 39 -4.36 -6.90 8.33
CA VAL A 39 -4.73 -5.64 8.95
C VAL A 39 -4.41 -4.53 7.96
N TYR A 40 -5.44 -3.83 7.51
CA TYR A 40 -5.28 -2.61 6.72
C TYR A 40 -5.54 -1.40 7.64
N PRO A 41 -4.83 -0.27 7.46
CA PRO A 41 -5.08 0.94 8.26
C PRO A 41 -6.54 1.40 8.24
N ILE A 42 -7.20 1.29 7.09
CA ILE A 42 -8.62 1.64 6.91
C ILE A 42 -9.57 0.93 7.87
N TYR A 43 -9.20 -0.26 8.39
CA TYR A 43 -10.04 -1.02 9.32
C TYR A 43 -10.21 -0.30 10.66
N LEU A 44 -9.19 0.46 11.06
CA LEU A 44 -9.12 1.15 12.35
C LEU A 44 -9.43 2.64 12.23
N ASN A 45 -9.59 3.16 11.00
CA ASN A 45 -9.71 4.60 10.75
C ASN A 45 -11.09 5.14 11.15
N LYS A 46 -11.10 6.12 12.05
CA LYS A 46 -12.29 6.83 12.56
C LYS A 46 -12.98 7.70 11.51
N ASN A 47 -12.22 8.21 10.55
CA ASN A 47 -12.71 9.08 9.47
C ASN A 47 -13.46 8.30 8.39
N LYS A 48 -13.35 6.97 8.38
CA LYS A 48 -14.02 6.10 7.42
C LYS A 48 -15.26 5.49 8.05
N THR A 49 -16.32 5.33 7.27
CA THR A 49 -17.53 4.59 7.62
C THR A 49 -17.32 3.07 7.52
N VAL A 50 -18.28 2.29 8.02
CA VAL A 50 -18.27 0.83 7.87
C VAL A 50 -18.36 0.42 6.39
N ALA A 51 -19.15 1.16 5.59
CA ALA A 51 -19.26 0.95 4.15
C ALA A 51 -17.91 1.15 3.46
N GLU A 52 -17.18 2.21 3.82
CA GLU A 52 -15.85 2.53 3.29
C GLU A 52 -14.76 1.56 3.76
N GLY A 53 -14.98 0.80 4.82
CA GLY A 53 -14.08 -0.30 5.20
C GLY A 53 -13.72 -0.38 6.68
N ARG A 54 -14.17 0.57 7.52
CA ARG A 54 -13.96 0.51 8.97
C ARG A 54 -14.52 -0.80 9.54
N ARG A 55 -13.77 -1.46 10.42
CA ARG A 55 -14.11 -2.75 11.05
C ARG A 55 -14.34 -2.66 12.56
N VAL A 56 -14.13 -1.49 13.14
CA VAL A 56 -14.33 -1.19 14.57
C VAL A 56 -15.46 -0.17 14.77
N PRO A 57 -16.09 -0.13 15.96
CA PRO A 57 -16.96 0.98 16.37
C PRO A 57 -16.24 2.33 16.29
N LYS A 58 -16.98 3.41 16.01
CA LYS A 58 -16.39 4.73 15.77
C LYS A 58 -15.79 5.34 17.04
N GLU A 59 -16.30 4.92 18.19
CA GLU A 59 -15.96 5.40 19.52
C GLU A 59 -14.52 5.04 19.87
N ILE A 60 -14.12 3.81 19.52
CA ILE A 60 -12.77 3.29 19.76
C ILE A 60 -11.83 3.48 18.55
N ALA A 61 -12.37 3.81 17.38
CA ALA A 61 -11.57 3.99 16.17
C ALA A 61 -10.56 5.14 16.33
N VAL A 62 -9.44 5.04 15.61
CA VAL A 62 -8.34 6.01 15.68
C VAL A 62 -8.32 6.88 14.43
N VAL A 63 -8.00 8.16 14.59
CA VAL A 63 -7.88 9.10 13.45
C VAL A 63 -6.59 8.79 12.69
N ASP A 64 -6.74 8.56 11.38
CA ASP A 64 -5.65 8.36 10.41
C ASP A 64 -4.52 7.45 10.92
N PRO A 65 -4.80 6.15 11.18
CA PRO A 65 -3.80 5.19 11.60
C PRO A 65 -2.83 4.87 10.44
N ILE A 66 -1.56 4.62 10.75
CA ILE A 66 -0.55 4.23 9.76
C ILE A 66 0.03 2.84 10.04
N ALA A 67 0.63 2.22 9.02
CA ALA A 67 1.20 0.87 9.12
C ALA A 67 2.22 0.73 10.27
N ARG A 68 3.05 1.77 10.46
CA ARG A 68 4.10 1.79 11.48
C ARG A 68 3.53 1.64 12.89
N GLU A 69 2.43 2.31 13.19
CA GLU A 69 1.79 2.24 14.50
C GLU A 69 1.16 0.87 14.75
N ILE A 70 0.55 0.28 13.71
CA ILE A 70 0.01 -1.08 13.76
C ILE A 70 1.13 -2.07 14.07
N VAL A 71 2.29 -1.93 13.41
CA VAL A 71 3.46 -2.77 13.67
C VAL A 71 3.96 -2.62 15.11
N MET A 72 4.11 -1.39 15.60
CA MET A 72 4.54 -1.12 16.97
C MET A 72 3.61 -1.79 17.99
N ALA A 73 2.29 -1.61 17.85
CA ALA A 73 1.30 -2.20 18.74
C ALA A 73 1.32 -3.73 18.71
N LEU A 74 1.49 -4.35 17.54
CA LEU A 74 1.57 -5.81 17.42
C LEU A 74 2.86 -6.39 18.02
N GLN A 75 3.99 -5.72 17.78
CA GLN A 75 5.29 -6.15 18.33
C GLN A 75 5.32 -6.05 19.85
N GLU A 76 4.75 -4.99 20.42
CA GLU A 76 4.63 -4.81 21.86
C GLU A 76 3.83 -5.96 22.51
N LYS A 77 2.85 -6.52 21.80
CA LYS A 77 2.06 -7.68 22.27
C LYS A 77 2.63 -9.03 21.84
N GLY A 78 3.81 -9.06 21.23
CA GLY A 78 4.54 -10.28 20.89
C GLY A 78 4.01 -11.06 19.69
N PHE A 79 3.36 -10.39 18.72
CA PHE A 79 2.90 -11.05 17.49
C PHE A 79 3.98 -11.06 16.40
N ASP A 80 4.13 -12.19 15.72
CA ASP A 80 4.88 -12.26 14.46
C ASP A 80 4.11 -11.58 13.33
N LEU A 81 4.83 -10.81 12.51
CA LEU A 81 4.23 -10.04 11.43
C LEU A 81 5.19 -9.76 10.28
N PHE A 82 4.63 -9.36 9.14
CA PHE A 82 5.36 -8.66 8.08
C PHE A 82 4.46 -7.66 7.37
N VAL A 83 5.06 -6.71 6.64
CA VAL A 83 4.35 -5.61 5.99
C VAL A 83 4.45 -5.72 4.47
N GLU A 84 3.31 -5.72 3.80
CA GLU A 84 3.21 -5.55 2.35
C GLU A 84 2.96 -4.06 2.04
N GLY A 85 4.03 -3.26 1.98
CA GLY A 85 3.98 -1.79 1.86
C GLY A 85 3.49 -1.24 0.51
N TYR A 86 3.19 -2.11 -0.46
CA TYR A 86 2.68 -1.72 -1.77
C TYR A 86 1.19 -2.05 -1.96
N LYS A 87 0.57 -2.74 -0.98
CA LYS A 87 -0.83 -3.14 -1.04
C LYS A 87 -1.73 -2.01 -0.57
N VAL A 88 -2.85 -1.83 -1.26
CA VAL A 88 -3.90 -0.86 -0.90
C VAL A 88 -5.19 -1.62 -0.66
N HIS A 89 -6.00 -1.18 0.29
CA HIS A 89 -7.33 -1.76 0.49
C HIS A 89 -8.25 -1.40 -0.70
N PRO A 90 -9.05 -2.32 -1.25
CA PRO A 90 -9.86 -2.05 -2.45
C PRO A 90 -10.85 -0.89 -2.30
N ARG A 91 -11.33 -0.63 -1.08
CA ARG A 91 -12.24 0.49 -0.78
C ARG A 91 -11.53 1.80 -0.40
N GLU A 92 -10.19 1.81 -0.37
CA GLU A 92 -9.48 3.07 -0.19
C GLU A 92 -9.57 3.88 -1.49
N VAL A 93 -10.13 5.08 -1.36
CA VAL A 93 -10.36 6.00 -2.49
C VAL A 93 -9.06 6.71 -2.83
N ASP A 94 -8.32 7.14 -1.80
CA ASP A 94 -7.05 7.83 -1.96
C ASP A 94 -5.90 6.81 -2.04
N LYS A 95 -5.72 6.25 -3.25
CA LYS A 95 -4.69 5.23 -3.52
C LYS A 95 -3.28 5.82 -3.64
N GLU A 96 -3.17 7.13 -3.81
CA GLU A 96 -1.91 7.86 -3.95
C GLU A 96 -1.31 8.24 -2.59
N ASN A 97 -2.14 8.33 -1.55
CA ASN A 97 -1.68 8.51 -0.19
C ASN A 97 -0.81 7.33 0.26
N ALA A 98 0.50 7.54 0.17
CA ALA A 98 1.52 6.57 0.50
C ALA A 98 1.51 6.14 1.98
N LEU A 99 0.97 6.95 2.89
CA LEU A 99 0.82 6.58 4.31
C LEU A 99 -0.29 5.54 4.53
N MET A 100 -1.32 5.54 3.66
CA MET A 100 -2.42 4.58 3.70
C MET A 100 -2.13 3.29 2.91
N ARG A 101 -1.11 3.31 2.04
CA ARG A 101 -0.66 2.17 1.25
C ARG A 101 0.11 1.18 2.10
N SER A 102 -0.60 0.25 2.73
CA SER A 102 0.01 -0.91 3.37
C SER A 102 -1.00 -2.01 3.66
N ARG A 103 -0.47 -3.22 3.85
CA ARG A 103 -1.18 -4.32 4.51
C ARG A 103 -0.23 -5.02 5.47
N VAL A 104 -0.60 -5.07 6.74
CA VAL A 104 0.14 -5.83 7.75
C VAL A 104 -0.42 -7.25 7.81
N ARG A 105 0.45 -8.24 7.77
CA ARG A 105 0.13 -9.66 7.91
C ARG A 105 0.55 -10.10 9.30
N VAL A 106 -0.36 -10.75 10.03
CA VAL A 106 -0.15 -11.11 11.44
C VAL A 106 -0.37 -12.60 11.64
N HIS A 107 0.61 -13.27 12.24
CA HIS A 107 0.44 -14.63 12.72
C HIS A 107 -0.50 -14.59 13.92
N PHE A 108 -1.70 -15.13 13.77
CA PHE A 108 -2.76 -14.95 14.77
C PHE A 108 -3.22 -16.26 15.42
N LYS A 109 -3.03 -17.38 14.74
CA LYS A 109 -3.46 -18.70 15.18
C LYS A 109 -2.33 -19.70 15.01
N ASN A 110 -2.27 -20.65 15.92
CA ASN A 110 -1.46 -21.86 15.77
C ASN A 110 -2.11 -22.81 14.78
N ASP A 111 -1.36 -23.84 14.37
CA ASP A 111 -1.85 -24.89 13.46
C ASP A 111 -3.02 -25.68 14.04
N ASP A 112 -3.15 -25.73 15.37
CA ASP A 112 -4.31 -26.27 16.08
C ASP A 112 -5.58 -25.39 15.97
N GLY A 113 -5.48 -24.25 15.27
CA GLY A 113 -6.59 -23.31 15.05
C GLY A 113 -6.90 -22.38 16.23
N LYS A 114 -6.24 -22.58 17.37
CA LYS A 114 -6.31 -21.74 18.57
C LYS A 114 -5.55 -20.42 18.38
N PRO A 115 -6.01 -19.31 19.00
CA PRO A 115 -5.30 -18.04 18.96
C PRO A 115 -3.92 -18.17 19.64
N ILE A 116 -2.90 -17.52 19.07
CA ILE A 116 -1.53 -17.51 19.64
C ILE A 116 -1.54 -16.86 21.01
N ASN A 117 -2.22 -15.72 21.12
CA ASN A 117 -2.40 -15.01 22.37
C ASN A 117 -3.85 -15.19 22.87
N PRO A 118 -4.08 -15.94 23.97
CA PRO A 118 -5.42 -16.16 24.52
C PRO A 118 -6.16 -14.89 24.95
N GLN A 119 -5.43 -13.81 25.26
CA GLN A 119 -6.02 -12.50 25.61
C GLN A 119 -6.77 -11.89 24.42
N TYR A 120 -6.37 -12.22 23.20
CA TYR A 120 -6.97 -11.70 21.96
C TYR A 120 -7.53 -12.86 21.12
N PRO A 121 -8.61 -13.53 21.57
CA PRO A 121 -9.07 -14.78 20.96
C PRO A 121 -9.72 -14.59 19.58
N THR A 122 -10.14 -13.37 19.25
CA THR A 122 -10.85 -13.06 18.00
C THR A 122 -10.20 -11.88 17.27
N LYS A 123 -10.39 -11.83 15.94
CA LYS A 123 -9.96 -10.66 15.14
C LYS A 123 -10.55 -9.34 15.65
N ARG A 124 -11.79 -9.38 16.19
CA ARG A 124 -12.42 -8.20 16.79
C ARG A 124 -11.66 -7.75 18.03
N ALA A 125 -11.27 -8.67 18.90
CA ALA A 125 -10.44 -8.36 20.07
C ALA A 125 -9.07 -7.80 19.65
N LEU A 126 -8.42 -8.40 18.64
CA LEU A 126 -7.18 -7.88 18.06
C LEU A 126 -7.34 -6.43 17.60
N PHE A 127 -8.39 -6.10 16.84
CA PHE A 127 -8.59 -4.74 16.34
C PHE A 127 -8.89 -3.73 17.44
N ARG A 128 -9.61 -4.13 18.51
CA ARG A 128 -9.82 -3.25 19.67
C ARG A 128 -8.50 -2.94 20.37
N MET A 129 -7.69 -3.97 20.64
CA MET A 129 -6.36 -3.79 21.21
C MET A 129 -5.49 -2.86 20.36
N LEU A 130 -5.49 -3.03 19.03
CA LEU A 130 -4.74 -2.14 18.15
C LEU A 130 -5.20 -0.68 18.28
N CYS A 131 -6.51 -0.44 18.32
CA CYS A 131 -7.03 0.90 18.53
C CYS A 131 -6.57 1.50 19.87
N GLU A 132 -6.63 0.72 20.96
CA GLU A 132 -6.21 1.16 22.30
C GLU A 132 -4.69 1.45 22.34
N SER A 133 -3.86 0.53 21.87
CA SER A 133 -2.40 0.70 21.81
C SER A 133 -1.98 1.88 20.93
N ILE A 134 -2.61 2.05 19.76
CA ILE A 134 -2.29 3.18 18.89
C ILE A 134 -2.75 4.50 19.53
N ALA A 135 -3.94 4.53 20.13
CA ALA A 135 -4.43 5.73 20.82
C ALA A 135 -3.54 6.14 21.99
N ALA A 136 -2.83 5.20 22.62
CA ALA A 136 -1.92 5.43 23.74
C ALA A 136 -0.50 5.89 23.35
N ILE A 137 -0.19 5.99 22.05
CA ILE A 137 1.14 6.45 21.59
C ILE A 137 1.38 7.90 22.06
N GLU A 138 2.60 8.18 22.54
CA GLU A 138 2.98 9.46 23.15
C GLU A 138 2.64 10.68 22.27
N TYR A 139 3.10 10.70 21.01
CA TYR A 139 2.84 11.83 20.11
C TYR A 139 1.38 11.97 19.68
N ARG A 140 0.51 10.99 19.97
CA ARG A 140 -0.94 11.07 19.71
C ARG A 140 -1.71 11.70 20.87
N GLN A 141 -1.12 11.82 22.04
CA GLN A 141 -1.78 12.43 23.21
C GLN A 141 -1.97 13.93 23.03
N ASP A 142 -0.98 14.62 22.46
CA ASP A 142 -1.04 16.04 22.17
C ASP A 142 -1.47 16.30 20.70
N PRO A 143 -2.56 17.03 20.45
CA PRO A 143 -3.05 17.29 19.09
C PRO A 143 -2.06 18.04 18.19
N GLU A 144 -1.21 18.92 18.74
CA GLU A 144 -0.26 19.69 17.94
C GLU A 144 0.96 18.84 17.57
N MET A 145 1.50 18.07 18.52
CA MET A 145 2.52 17.06 18.27
C MET A 145 2.05 16.04 17.22
N PHE A 146 0.80 15.60 17.29
CA PHE A 146 0.25 14.68 16.30
C PHE A 146 0.21 15.29 14.90
N LYS A 147 -0.28 16.53 14.76
CA LYS A 147 -0.27 17.26 13.47
C LYS A 147 1.14 17.48 12.95
N GLN A 148 2.08 17.84 13.82
CA GLN A 148 3.48 18.04 13.45
C GLN A 148 4.10 16.73 12.97
N HIS A 149 3.84 15.61 13.68
CA HIS A 149 4.29 14.28 13.30
C HIS A 149 3.73 13.87 11.93
N GLN A 150 2.43 14.08 11.68
CA GLN A 150 1.82 13.80 10.39
C GLN A 150 2.45 14.62 9.25
N ARG A 151 2.66 15.93 9.47
CA ARG A 151 3.32 16.80 8.48
C ARG A 151 4.74 16.32 8.19
N ALA A 152 5.49 15.93 9.22
CA ALA A 152 6.85 15.40 9.07
C ALA A 152 6.86 14.10 8.25
N LEU A 153 5.94 13.17 8.51
CA LEU A 153 5.80 11.95 7.74
C LEU A 153 5.45 12.23 6.27
N GLN A 154 4.50 13.13 6.02
CA GLN A 154 4.15 13.53 4.65
C GLN A 154 5.33 14.15 3.90
N ALA A 155 6.10 15.03 4.56
CA ALA A 155 7.29 15.64 3.99
C ALA A 155 8.38 14.63 3.62
N GLN A 156 8.55 13.56 4.42
CA GLN A 156 9.51 12.48 4.12
C GLN A 156 9.10 11.66 2.89
N VAL A 157 7.80 11.51 2.65
CA VAL A 157 7.29 10.67 1.56
C VAL A 157 7.11 11.47 0.26
N ALA A 158 6.94 12.79 0.32
CA ALA A 158 6.73 13.67 -0.83
C ALA A 158 7.80 13.54 -1.95
N PRO A 159 9.12 13.45 -1.68
CA PRO A 159 10.11 13.27 -2.73
C PRO A 159 9.95 11.96 -3.52
N GLN A 160 9.55 10.88 -2.85
CA GLN A 160 9.33 9.57 -3.48
C GLN A 160 8.09 9.62 -4.37
N VAL A 161 7.01 10.25 -3.90
CA VAL A 161 5.78 10.45 -4.68
C VAL A 161 6.06 11.28 -5.94
N LEU A 162 6.82 12.38 -5.80
CA LEU A 162 7.18 13.23 -6.94
C LEU A 162 8.06 12.49 -7.97
N GLN A 163 9.01 11.68 -7.51
CA GLN A 163 9.81 10.83 -8.40
C GLN A 163 8.94 9.82 -9.15
N GLN A 164 7.98 9.20 -8.46
CA GLN A 164 7.06 8.24 -9.08
C GLN A 164 6.17 8.90 -10.13
N GLN A 165 5.62 10.09 -9.86
CA GLN A 165 4.84 10.85 -10.84
C GLN A 165 5.66 11.17 -12.10
N ARG A 166 6.88 11.69 -11.92
CA ARG A 166 7.80 11.98 -13.04
C ARG A 166 8.13 10.74 -13.86
N PHE A 167 8.25 9.57 -13.22
CA PHE A 167 8.49 8.31 -13.92
C PHE A 167 7.28 7.88 -14.76
N LEU A 168 6.07 7.97 -14.20
CA LEU A 168 4.84 7.65 -14.94
C LEU A 168 4.63 8.59 -16.13
N GLU A 169 4.84 9.90 -15.96
CA GLU A 169 4.77 10.86 -17.07
C GLU A 169 5.75 10.53 -18.20
N ARG A 170 6.96 10.05 -17.85
CA ARG A 170 7.95 9.63 -18.85
C ARG A 170 7.49 8.39 -19.62
N LEU A 171 6.87 7.43 -18.94
CA LEU A 171 6.31 6.24 -19.57
C LEU A 171 5.16 6.58 -20.51
N GLU A 172 4.23 7.44 -20.09
CA GLU A 172 3.11 7.90 -20.94
C GLU A 172 3.62 8.59 -22.21
N LYS A 173 4.59 9.51 -22.06
CA LYS A 173 5.21 10.21 -23.20
C LYS A 173 5.92 9.24 -24.16
N SER A 174 6.47 8.13 -23.65
CA SER A 174 7.11 7.11 -24.48
C SER A 174 6.10 6.21 -25.22
N GLN A 175 4.89 6.02 -24.70
CA GLN A 175 3.84 5.23 -25.36
C GLN A 175 3.09 6.02 -26.45
N THR A 176 3.03 7.35 -26.35
CA THR A 176 2.40 8.21 -27.38
C THR A 176 3.25 8.41 -28.65
N GLN A 177 4.48 7.87 -28.70
CA GLN A 177 5.29 7.83 -29.91
C GLN A 177 5.16 6.47 -30.60
N THR A 178 4.07 6.27 -31.36
CA THR A 178 4.00 5.19 -32.35
C THR A 178 4.97 5.48 -33.50
N PRO A 179 5.80 4.53 -33.97
CA PRO A 179 6.57 4.71 -35.19
C PRO A 179 5.61 4.55 -36.38
N GLY A 180 5.12 5.66 -36.91
CA GLY A 180 4.16 5.69 -37.99
C GLY A 180 4.47 6.78 -39.01
N ASN A 181 5.08 6.34 -40.11
CA ASN A 181 5.06 6.93 -41.45
C ASN A 181 6.17 7.92 -41.83
N SER A 182 7.31 7.37 -42.26
CA SER A 182 8.21 8.01 -43.23
C SER A 182 7.64 7.84 -44.63
N GLY A 183 6.94 8.86 -45.13
CA GLY A 183 6.40 8.90 -46.47
C GLY A 183 6.19 10.33 -46.96
N SER A 184 7.07 10.73 -47.88
CA SER A 184 6.86 11.76 -48.91
C SER A 184 7.31 13.20 -48.61
N GLN A 185 8.17 13.67 -49.52
CA GLN A 185 8.74 15.00 -49.67
C GLN A 185 7.69 16.07 -50.06
N SER A 186 8.14 17.33 -49.94
CA SER A 186 7.62 18.56 -50.57
C SER A 186 6.34 19.15 -49.95
N THR A 187 6.19 20.46 -49.71
CA THR A 187 6.81 21.64 -50.32
C THR A 187 6.70 22.83 -49.35
N THR A 188 7.68 23.72 -49.41
CA THR A 188 7.69 25.10 -48.89
C THR A 188 6.34 25.82 -49.00
N ILE A 189 5.88 26.49 -47.93
CA ILE A 189 5.16 27.79 -48.00
C ILE A 189 5.39 28.53 -46.67
N THR A 190 5.94 29.73 -46.80
CA THR A 190 6.08 30.78 -45.80
C THR A 190 4.72 31.32 -45.39
N ASN A 191 4.50 31.68 -44.12
CA ASN A 191 3.46 32.65 -43.82
C ASN A 191 3.79 33.61 -42.66
N LYS A 192 3.69 34.88 -43.01
CA LYS A 192 4.07 36.08 -42.27
C LYS A 192 2.80 36.66 -41.64
N LYS A 193 2.81 36.86 -40.32
CA LYS A 193 2.18 37.93 -39.51
C LYS A 193 0.82 38.51 -39.98
N LYS A 194 -0.21 38.53 -39.10
CA LYS A 194 -0.87 39.77 -38.60
C LYS A 194 -2.07 39.53 -37.66
N ASN A 195 -2.04 40.30 -36.57
CA ASN A 195 -3.10 40.85 -35.71
C ASN A 195 -4.57 40.51 -36.00
N LYS A 196 -5.30 40.17 -34.92
CA LYS A 196 -6.76 40.32 -34.83
C LYS A 196 -7.11 41.32 -33.72
N ARG A 197 -7.47 42.55 -34.12
CA ARG A 197 -8.24 43.51 -33.29
C ARG A 197 -9.72 43.17 -33.44
N GLY A 198 -10.45 43.25 -32.33
CA GLY A 198 -11.88 42.93 -32.22
C GLY A 198 -12.80 43.89 -32.97
N ARG A 199 -14.09 43.55 -32.99
CA ARG A 199 -15.17 44.43 -33.42
C ARG A 199 -16.49 43.99 -32.77
N LYS A 200 -17.02 44.94 -31.99
CA LYS A 200 -18.41 45.20 -31.56
C LYS A 200 -19.17 44.06 -30.88
#